data_AF-A0A7G5MWA1-F1
#
_entry.id   AF-A0A7G5MWA1-F1
#
_cell.length_a   1.000
_cell.length_b   1.000
_cell.length_c   1.000
_cell.angle_alpha   90.00
_cell.angle_beta   90.00
_cell.angle_gamma   90.00
#
_symmetry.space_group_name_H-M   'P 1'
#
loop_
_entity.id
_entity.type
_entity.pdbx_description
1 polymer ?
#
loop_
_entity_poly.entity_id
_entity_poly.type
_entity_poly.pdbx_seq_one_letter_code
_entity_poly.pdbx_strand_id
1 'polypeptide(L)'
;MAIEKVKEYFRGFGIEDRIMEFSQSSATVELAAEAAGCGPERIAKTLSFLVDGTAVLVVMAGDARVDNKKYKEHFHTKAKMLSPQDAEARTGHAVGGVCPFGIPEVVQVFLDISMKRFETVFPACGSANSAIELTPEEMEKYSKSRGWIDVCRGWQPEMPSVPELPKKYLSRMPGGFFIYEADGDERITYVNENVLKLYRCRDMEAFWSLTNGSFKGMVHPEDLERVEDEIKEQIASNTYDYVEYRICCQDETVLWVEDYGRLVEEENGKFYFYVFLVDATEKIQLRKLLNRRDHLQRVLTTLANDVDFDIHCKDCTIDVYGSFEQRFGRPPGKKDFIQFMCENCEKKGELKLFVHSYSMEEQNFDKEDQDVVVVDGEGNNLWTRCQIAHFKGSDSGYDRKIGRMLDTHEQTMREIYYRQGAEKDCLTGIYNRRSGERFIKRRLKGIGQNTSCMMIMLDVDGFKMLNDTYGHPFGDNVLLQVACALQSTFRKNDICARIGGDEFMVFLEDVRDKGICLKRLQQLVSYTLQDESVGQYNVTLSAGVSYQTGNKLSYEEMYRRADEALYQAKRAGKRSFRVYSENDA
;
A
#
# COMPACT_ATOMS: atom_id res chain seq x y z
N MET A 1 83.44 -9.78 13.76
CA MET A 1 84.02 -10.94 13.03
C MET A 1 83.00 -11.68 12.16
N ALA A 2 81.77 -11.92 12.62
CA ALA A 2 80.75 -12.62 11.82
C ALA A 2 80.10 -11.75 10.72
N ILE A 3 79.77 -10.48 10.99
CA ILE A 3 79.25 -9.54 9.96
C ILE A 3 80.25 -9.29 8.82
N GLU A 4 81.55 -9.17 9.12
CA GLU A 4 82.59 -8.98 8.10
C GLU A 4 82.70 -10.18 7.15
N LYS A 5 82.47 -11.41 7.64
CA LYS A 5 82.39 -12.61 6.80
C LYS A 5 81.17 -12.59 5.88
N VAL A 6 80.04 -12.06 6.37
CA VAL A 6 78.82 -11.91 5.57
C VAL A 6 78.98 -10.81 4.51
N LYS A 7 79.65 -9.69 4.85
CA LYS A 7 80.05 -8.66 3.89
C LYS A 7 80.98 -9.20 2.80
N GLU A 8 81.99 -9.98 3.18
CA GLU A 8 82.89 -10.63 2.21
C GLU A 8 82.15 -11.64 1.33
N TYR A 9 81.21 -12.41 1.91
CA TYR A 9 80.34 -13.31 1.17
C TYR A 9 79.50 -12.56 0.13
N PHE A 10 78.87 -11.45 0.52
CA PHE A 10 78.03 -10.63 -0.36
C PHE A 10 78.82 -9.79 -1.37
N ARG A 11 80.10 -9.48 -1.10
CA ARG A 11 81.02 -8.88 -2.08
C ARG A 11 81.22 -9.77 -3.30
N GLY A 12 81.16 -11.10 -3.13
CA GLY A 12 81.16 -12.05 -4.24
C GLY A 12 79.93 -11.96 -5.16
N PHE A 13 78.87 -11.28 -4.71
CA PHE A 13 77.62 -11.06 -5.44
C PHE A 13 77.35 -9.57 -5.77
N GLY A 14 78.20 -8.65 -5.30
CA GLY A 14 78.09 -7.20 -5.53
C GLY A 14 76.92 -6.52 -4.83
N ILE A 15 76.49 -7.04 -3.67
CA ILE A 15 75.34 -6.53 -2.91
C ILE A 15 75.68 -6.19 -1.45
N GLU A 16 76.96 -6.10 -1.11
CA GLU A 16 77.42 -5.77 0.25
C GLU A 16 76.93 -4.41 0.73
N ASP A 17 76.74 -3.45 -0.17
CA ASP A 17 76.27 -2.09 0.13
C ASP A 17 74.78 -2.04 0.50
N ARG A 18 74.02 -3.13 0.30
CA ARG A 18 72.62 -3.27 0.72
C ARG A 18 72.47 -3.68 2.19
N ILE A 19 73.57 -4.03 2.87
CA ILE A 19 73.54 -4.42 4.27
C ILE A 19 73.28 -3.17 5.14
N MET A 20 72.23 -3.24 5.93
CA MET A 20 71.87 -2.23 6.90
C MET A 20 72.48 -2.60 8.27
N GLU A 21 73.18 -1.66 8.89
CA GLU A 21 73.68 -1.77 10.27
C GLU A 21 73.01 -0.75 11.17
N PHE A 22 72.45 -1.23 12.28
CA PHE A 22 71.67 -0.41 13.21
C PHE A 22 72.47 -0.10 14.48
N SER A 23 72.23 1.07 15.07
CA SER A 23 72.89 1.54 16.30
C SER A 23 72.38 0.86 17.58
N GLN A 24 71.24 0.16 17.51
CA GLN A 24 70.62 -0.58 18.61
C GLN A 24 70.52 -2.08 18.30
N SER A 25 70.44 -2.91 19.34
CA SER A 25 70.35 -4.36 19.21
C SER A 25 68.96 -4.80 18.73
N SER A 26 68.89 -5.50 17.62
CA SER A 26 67.69 -6.14 17.06
C SER A 26 67.57 -7.62 17.46
N ALA A 27 67.78 -7.91 18.75
CA ALA A 27 67.81 -9.28 19.27
C ALA A 27 66.45 -10.02 19.18
N THR A 28 65.35 -9.31 19.01
CA THR A 28 64.02 -9.86 18.79
C THR A 28 63.46 -9.42 17.44
N VAL A 29 62.49 -10.19 16.93
CA VAL A 29 61.81 -9.93 15.65
C VAL A 29 61.19 -8.53 15.64
N GLU A 30 60.61 -8.10 16.75
CA GLU A 30 59.94 -6.81 16.90
C GLU A 30 60.93 -5.64 16.83
N LEU A 31 62.09 -5.77 17.51
CA LEU A 31 63.14 -4.74 17.48
C LEU A 31 63.83 -4.68 16.11
N ALA A 32 63.97 -5.82 15.43
CA ALA A 32 64.49 -5.90 14.07
C ALA A 32 63.56 -5.22 13.07
N ALA A 33 62.25 -5.43 13.22
CA ALA A 33 61.22 -4.84 12.38
C ALA A 33 61.17 -3.32 12.51
N GLU A 34 61.24 -2.81 13.74
CA GLU A 34 61.31 -1.37 14.01
C GLU A 34 62.59 -0.75 13.41
N ALA A 35 63.75 -1.39 13.59
CA ALA A 35 65.01 -0.91 13.05
C ALA A 35 65.05 -0.91 11.50
N ALA A 36 64.45 -1.93 10.87
CA ALA A 36 64.37 -2.05 9.40
C ALA A 36 63.19 -1.29 8.77
N GLY A 37 62.29 -0.69 9.57
CA GLY A 37 61.11 0.02 9.08
C GLY A 37 60.07 -0.88 8.40
N CYS A 38 59.90 -2.13 8.85
CA CYS A 38 58.96 -3.10 8.27
C CYS A 38 58.07 -3.75 9.33
N GLY A 39 57.08 -4.56 8.90
CA GLY A 39 56.26 -5.35 9.82
C GLY A 39 57.03 -6.54 10.43
N PRO A 40 56.79 -6.93 11.70
CA PRO A 40 57.43 -8.08 12.34
C PRO A 40 57.38 -9.38 11.52
N GLU A 41 56.30 -9.59 10.78
CA GLU A 41 56.08 -10.74 9.91
C GLU A 41 57.05 -10.79 8.70
N ARG A 42 57.60 -9.65 8.26
CA ARG A 42 58.57 -9.55 7.14
C ARG A 42 60.01 -9.79 7.56
N ILE A 43 60.29 -9.86 8.86
CA ILE A 43 61.62 -10.26 9.36
C ILE A 43 61.81 -11.76 9.14
N ALA A 44 62.89 -12.13 8.45
CA ALA A 44 63.22 -13.54 8.20
C ALA A 44 64.12 -14.05 9.33
N LYS A 45 63.51 -14.73 10.31
CA LYS A 45 64.27 -15.31 11.43
C LYS A 45 64.87 -16.66 11.05
N THR A 46 66.10 -16.88 11.48
CA THR A 46 66.82 -18.15 11.24
C THR A 46 66.89 -18.94 12.53
N LEU A 47 66.38 -20.18 12.50
CA LEU A 47 66.48 -21.12 13.62
C LEU A 47 67.43 -22.26 13.26
N SER A 48 68.26 -22.66 14.22
CA SER A 48 69.27 -23.70 14.05
C SER A 48 68.89 -25.00 14.76
N PHE A 49 68.92 -26.11 14.01
CA PHE A 49 68.51 -27.43 14.46
C PHE A 49 69.62 -28.46 14.23
N LEU A 50 69.56 -29.55 14.99
CA LEU A 50 70.36 -30.74 14.78
C LEU A 50 69.50 -31.84 14.15
N VAL A 51 69.81 -32.22 12.91
CA VAL A 51 69.15 -33.31 12.19
C VAL A 51 70.21 -34.33 11.81
N ASP A 52 70.09 -35.56 12.31
CA ASP A 52 71.00 -36.68 12.03
C ASP A 52 72.50 -36.36 12.18
N GLY A 53 72.83 -35.51 13.17
CA GLY A 53 74.21 -35.10 13.47
C GLY A 53 74.72 -33.88 12.69
N THR A 54 73.96 -33.41 11.68
CA THR A 54 74.26 -32.22 10.86
C THR A 54 73.49 -30.99 11.34
N ALA A 55 74.12 -29.82 11.24
CA ALA A 55 73.47 -28.55 11.54
C ALA A 55 72.56 -28.13 10.36
N VAL A 56 71.29 -27.85 10.67
CA VAL A 56 70.29 -27.41 9.70
C VAL A 56 69.75 -26.04 10.13
N LEU A 57 69.75 -25.08 9.22
CA LEU A 57 69.13 -23.77 9.40
C LEU A 57 67.79 -23.74 8.68
N VAL A 58 66.74 -23.33 9.38
CA VAL A 58 65.43 -23.05 8.79
C VAL A 58 65.16 -21.56 8.91
N VAL A 59 64.99 -20.90 7.76
CA VAL A 59 64.64 -19.48 7.69
C VAL A 59 63.13 -19.35 7.48
N MET A 60 62.47 -18.58 8.33
CA MET A 60 61.01 -18.46 8.34
C MET A 60 60.57 -17.03 8.64
N ALA A 61 59.31 -16.70 8.32
CA ALA A 61 58.72 -15.41 8.65
C ALA A 61 58.70 -15.15 10.18
N GLY A 62 58.73 -13.88 10.58
CA GLY A 62 58.92 -13.50 11.98
C GLY A 62 57.78 -13.93 12.90
N ASP A 63 56.55 -13.93 12.38
CA ASP A 63 55.32 -14.36 13.06
C ASP A 63 55.09 -15.89 13.03
N ALA A 64 55.79 -16.60 12.14
CA ALA A 64 55.67 -18.04 12.00
C ALA A 64 56.30 -18.80 13.18
N ARG A 65 55.77 -19.97 13.53
CA ARG A 65 56.35 -20.85 14.56
C ARG A 65 56.53 -22.24 13.99
N VAL A 66 57.61 -22.93 14.38
CA VAL A 66 57.81 -24.32 13.97
C VAL A 66 56.66 -25.20 14.45
N ASP A 67 56.10 -25.96 13.52
CA ASP A 67 55.13 -27.00 13.78
C ASP A 67 55.87 -28.34 13.95
N ASN A 68 55.83 -28.90 15.16
CA ASN A 68 56.53 -30.15 15.47
C ASN A 68 56.07 -31.34 14.61
N LYS A 69 54.81 -31.35 14.15
CA LYS A 69 54.28 -32.42 13.30
C LYS A 69 54.83 -32.29 11.89
N LYS A 70 54.67 -31.12 11.26
CA LYS A 70 55.19 -30.86 9.91
C LYS A 70 56.70 -31.01 9.83
N TYR A 71 57.42 -30.50 10.85
CA TYR A 71 58.86 -30.67 10.96
C TYR A 71 59.27 -32.14 11.01
N LYS A 72 58.57 -32.97 11.81
CA LYS A 72 58.85 -34.41 11.91
C LYS A 72 58.49 -35.15 10.62
N GLU A 73 57.45 -34.72 9.90
CA GLU A 73 57.10 -35.29 8.59
C GLU A 73 58.19 -35.03 7.55
N HIS A 74 58.78 -33.83 7.55
CA HIS A 74 59.83 -33.45 6.59
C HIS A 74 61.21 -34.02 6.95
N PHE A 75 61.65 -33.87 8.21
CA PHE A 75 63.00 -34.26 8.64
C PHE A 75 63.05 -35.64 9.33
N HIS A 76 61.92 -36.33 9.46
CA HIS A 76 61.79 -37.65 10.12
C HIS A 76 62.30 -37.71 11.57
N THR A 77 62.57 -36.56 12.20
CA THR A 77 63.08 -36.44 13.56
C THR A 77 62.38 -35.31 14.34
N LYS A 78 62.54 -35.28 15.65
CA LYS A 78 62.00 -34.19 16.48
C LYS A 78 62.88 -32.95 16.36
N ALA A 79 62.25 -31.77 16.27
CA ALA A 79 62.96 -30.49 16.27
C ALA A 79 63.78 -30.32 17.56
N LYS A 80 65.11 -30.44 17.45
CA LYS A 80 66.05 -30.18 18.54
C LYS A 80 66.93 -29.00 18.14
N MET A 81 66.73 -27.86 18.80
CA MET A 81 67.55 -26.67 18.54
C MET A 81 69.00 -26.91 18.98
N LEU A 82 69.95 -26.28 18.28
CA LEU A 82 71.36 -26.27 18.70
C LEU A 82 71.52 -25.47 20.01
N SER A 83 72.45 -25.90 20.87
CA SER A 83 72.83 -25.10 22.04
C SER A 83 73.56 -23.83 21.58
N PRO A 84 73.59 -22.73 22.37
CA PRO A 84 74.28 -21.51 21.95
C PRO A 84 75.76 -21.71 21.58
N GLN A 85 76.45 -22.61 22.30
CA GLN A 85 77.85 -22.96 22.03
C GLN A 85 77.99 -23.79 20.75
N ASP A 86 77.08 -24.74 20.51
CA ASP A 86 77.08 -25.55 19.27
C ASP A 86 76.67 -24.74 18.04
N ALA A 87 75.79 -23.75 18.19
CA ALA A 87 75.36 -22.87 17.11
C ALA A 87 76.54 -22.07 16.58
N GLU A 88 77.32 -21.43 17.45
CA GLU A 88 78.50 -20.67 17.04
C GLU A 88 79.59 -21.57 16.46
N ALA A 89 79.88 -22.70 17.11
CA ALA A 89 80.90 -23.64 16.65
C ALA A 89 80.59 -24.28 15.28
N ARG A 90 79.32 -24.54 14.99
CA ARG A 90 78.90 -25.24 13.75
C ARG A 90 78.46 -24.32 12.63
N THR A 91 77.88 -23.16 12.93
CA THR A 91 77.35 -22.22 11.93
C THR A 91 78.26 -21.01 11.71
N GLY A 92 79.21 -20.75 12.61
CA GLY A 92 80.08 -19.58 12.57
C GLY A 92 79.43 -18.30 13.10
N HIS A 93 78.19 -18.37 13.57
CA HIS A 93 77.39 -17.23 14.05
C HIS A 93 76.87 -17.46 15.47
N ALA A 94 76.99 -16.44 16.32
CA ALA A 94 76.42 -16.47 17.66
C ALA A 94 74.89 -16.39 17.64
N VAL A 95 74.23 -16.90 18.68
CA VAL A 95 72.77 -16.83 18.85
C VAL A 95 72.30 -15.37 18.82
N GLY A 96 71.26 -15.10 18.03
CA GLY A 96 70.75 -13.74 17.77
C GLY A 96 71.36 -13.06 16.53
N GLY A 97 72.46 -13.58 15.99
CA GLY A 97 73.05 -13.15 14.72
C GLY A 97 73.15 -14.27 13.68
N VAL A 98 72.56 -15.44 13.95
CA VAL A 98 72.56 -16.59 13.04
C VAL A 98 71.84 -16.20 11.76
N CYS A 99 72.57 -16.27 10.65
CA CYS A 99 72.05 -16.04 9.32
C CYS A 99 72.43 -17.19 8.39
N PRO A 100 71.75 -17.33 7.25
CA PRO A 100 72.04 -18.38 6.28
C PRO A 100 73.22 -18.03 5.35
N PHE A 101 73.93 -16.93 5.59
CA PHE A 101 74.98 -16.41 4.70
C PHE A 101 76.37 -16.58 5.30
N GLY A 102 77.37 -16.82 4.45
CA GLY A 102 78.76 -16.98 4.90
C GLY A 102 78.99 -18.15 5.87
N ILE A 103 78.16 -19.19 5.79
CA ILE A 103 78.19 -20.38 6.65
C ILE A 103 79.05 -21.51 6.06
N PRO A 104 79.56 -22.45 6.88
CA PRO A 104 80.29 -23.62 6.39
C PRO A 104 79.44 -24.51 5.45
N GLU A 105 80.03 -25.08 4.41
CA GLU A 105 79.32 -25.90 3.39
C GLU A 105 78.61 -27.15 3.96
N VAL A 106 79.04 -27.61 5.14
CA VAL A 106 78.40 -28.74 5.85
C VAL A 106 77.03 -28.39 6.44
N VAL A 107 76.73 -27.10 6.61
CA VAL A 107 75.45 -26.61 7.15
C VAL A 107 74.41 -26.56 6.03
N GLN A 108 73.24 -27.15 6.28
CA GLN A 108 72.15 -27.15 5.30
C GLN A 108 71.15 -26.03 5.61
N VAL A 109 70.75 -25.27 4.59
CA VAL A 109 69.75 -24.20 4.75
C VAL A 109 68.46 -24.59 4.03
N PHE A 110 67.33 -24.40 4.69
CA PHE A 110 66.00 -24.51 4.11
C PHE A 110 65.22 -23.22 4.35
N LEU A 111 64.38 -22.85 3.37
CA LEU A 111 63.51 -21.68 3.45
C LEU A 111 62.08 -22.16 3.69
N ASP A 112 61.35 -21.56 4.63
CA ASP A 112 59.96 -21.93 4.89
C ASP A 112 59.00 -21.11 4.01
N ILE A 113 57.98 -21.78 3.45
CA ILE A 113 57.01 -21.16 2.54
C ILE A 113 56.25 -19.97 3.15
N SER A 114 56.27 -19.81 4.49
CA SER A 114 55.73 -18.63 5.16
C SER A 114 56.25 -17.32 4.56
N MET A 115 57.49 -17.25 4.10
CA MET A 115 58.06 -16.02 3.54
C MET A 115 57.57 -15.67 2.13
N LYS A 116 57.02 -16.63 1.37
CA LYS A 116 56.58 -16.41 -0.02
C LYS A 116 55.41 -15.44 -0.16
N ARG A 117 54.75 -15.09 0.95
CA ARG A 117 53.64 -14.12 0.95
C ARG A 117 54.09 -12.66 0.91
N PHE A 118 55.40 -12.40 0.98
CA PHE A 118 55.96 -11.06 0.95
C PHE A 118 56.78 -10.83 -0.32
N GLU A 119 56.72 -9.60 -0.84
CA GLU A 119 57.54 -9.15 -1.97
C GLU A 119 59.03 -9.15 -1.62
N THR A 120 59.36 -8.67 -0.42
CA THR A 120 60.71 -8.72 0.17
C THR A 120 60.65 -9.06 1.66
N VAL A 121 61.73 -9.69 2.14
CA VAL A 121 61.97 -10.07 3.53
C VAL A 121 63.34 -9.59 4.02
N PHE A 122 63.49 -9.48 5.34
CA PHE A 122 64.69 -8.95 5.98
C PHE A 122 65.36 -10.00 6.87
N PRO A 123 66.26 -10.85 6.34
CA PRO A 123 67.13 -11.71 7.14
C PRO A 123 68.26 -10.94 7.83
N ALA A 124 68.74 -11.49 8.94
CA ALA A 124 69.91 -10.95 9.64
C ALA A 124 71.23 -11.17 8.86
N CYS A 125 72.25 -10.34 9.13
CA CYS A 125 73.55 -10.37 8.43
C CYS A 125 74.76 -10.68 9.35
N GLY A 126 74.68 -11.73 10.17
CA GLY A 126 75.82 -12.20 10.97
C GLY A 126 76.07 -11.39 12.25
N SER A 127 75.21 -10.43 12.58
CA SER A 127 75.16 -9.77 13.88
C SER A 127 73.71 -9.54 14.31
N ALA A 128 73.52 -9.30 15.61
CA ALA A 128 72.20 -9.01 16.17
C ALA A 128 71.68 -7.61 15.85
N ASN A 129 72.37 -6.82 15.02
CA ASN A 129 72.03 -5.43 14.65
C ASN A 129 72.23 -5.17 13.15
N SER A 130 72.16 -6.19 12.31
CA SER A 130 72.30 -6.05 10.86
C SER A 130 71.26 -6.87 10.11
N ALA A 131 70.77 -6.33 9.00
CA ALA A 131 69.83 -6.99 8.10
C ALA A 131 70.06 -6.58 6.64
N ILE A 132 69.55 -7.35 5.70
CA ILE A 132 69.55 -7.03 4.27
C ILE A 132 68.16 -7.28 3.71
N GLU A 133 67.63 -6.38 2.90
CA GLU A 133 66.35 -6.60 2.23
C GLU A 133 66.56 -7.48 1.00
N LEU A 134 65.84 -8.60 0.89
CA LEU A 134 65.93 -9.54 -0.23
C LEU A 134 64.55 -10.01 -0.68
N THR A 135 64.36 -10.23 -1.97
CA THR A 135 63.19 -10.97 -2.48
C THR A 135 63.29 -12.46 -2.12
N PRO A 136 62.18 -13.24 -2.12
CA PRO A 136 62.25 -14.69 -1.96
C PRO A 136 63.20 -15.40 -2.95
N GLU A 137 63.27 -14.92 -4.20
CA GLU A 137 64.20 -15.45 -5.22
C GLU A 137 65.66 -15.14 -4.89
N GLU A 138 65.94 -13.91 -4.45
CA GLU A 138 67.27 -13.52 -3.96
C GLU A 138 67.66 -14.31 -2.70
N MET A 139 66.69 -14.54 -1.81
CA MET A 139 66.87 -15.32 -0.59
C MET A 139 67.30 -16.75 -0.92
N GLU A 140 66.61 -17.41 -1.87
CA GLU A 140 66.95 -18.76 -2.34
C GLU A 140 68.35 -18.81 -2.97
N LYS A 141 68.66 -17.83 -3.82
CA LYS A 141 69.95 -17.72 -4.51
C LYS A 141 71.12 -17.50 -3.54
N TYR A 142 71.02 -16.52 -2.65
CA TYR A 142 72.15 -16.11 -1.80
C TYR A 142 72.34 -16.99 -0.58
N SER A 143 71.29 -17.66 -0.08
CA SER A 143 71.43 -18.61 1.03
C SER A 143 71.93 -20.00 0.61
N LYS A 144 72.02 -20.27 -0.71
CA LYS A 144 72.27 -21.60 -1.26
C LYS A 144 71.35 -22.65 -0.64
N SER A 145 70.08 -22.30 -0.48
CA SER A 145 69.12 -23.19 0.18
C SER A 145 68.93 -24.48 -0.60
N ARG A 146 68.59 -25.57 0.11
CA ARG A 146 68.21 -26.85 -0.50
C ARG A 146 66.77 -26.87 -1.02
N GLY A 147 66.03 -25.78 -0.82
CA GLY A 147 64.67 -25.60 -1.30
C GLY A 147 63.71 -25.06 -0.24
N TRP A 148 62.46 -24.90 -0.68
CA TRP A 148 61.35 -24.42 0.14
C TRP A 148 60.62 -25.56 0.83
N ILE A 149 60.31 -25.39 2.12
CA ILE A 149 59.65 -26.40 2.96
C ILE A 149 58.44 -25.80 3.68
N ASP A 150 57.49 -26.64 4.09
CA ASP A 150 56.37 -26.24 4.96
C ASP A 150 56.53 -26.90 6.32
N VAL A 151 57.19 -26.21 7.25
CA VAL A 151 57.42 -26.72 8.62
C VAL A 151 56.93 -25.74 9.69
N CYS A 152 56.27 -24.67 9.29
CA CYS A 152 55.75 -23.64 10.17
C CYS A 152 54.22 -23.62 10.26
N ARG A 153 53.71 -23.03 11.35
CA ARG A 153 52.30 -22.72 11.63
C ARG A 153 52.14 -21.30 12.16
N GLY A 154 50.89 -20.85 12.30
CA GLY A 154 50.55 -19.55 12.89
C GLY A 154 50.73 -18.34 11.96
N TRP A 155 51.07 -18.59 10.70
CA TRP A 155 51.26 -17.57 9.66
C TRP A 155 50.23 -17.65 8.54
N GLN A 156 49.44 -18.73 8.50
CA GLN A 156 48.32 -18.88 7.58
C GLN A 156 47.15 -18.03 8.13
N PRO A 157 46.42 -17.27 7.30
CA PRO A 157 45.19 -16.64 7.75
C PRO A 157 44.27 -17.72 8.32
N GLU A 158 43.68 -17.49 9.50
CA GLU A 158 42.66 -18.38 10.06
C GLU A 158 41.45 -18.38 9.12
N MET A 159 41.49 -19.21 8.08
CA MET A 159 40.30 -19.66 7.41
C MET A 159 39.69 -20.75 8.29
N PRO A 160 38.45 -20.60 8.76
CA PRO A 160 37.79 -21.70 9.45
C PRO A 160 37.82 -22.90 8.50
N SER A 161 38.48 -23.98 8.94
CA SER A 161 38.47 -25.25 8.23
C SER A 161 37.01 -25.66 8.07
N VAL A 162 36.49 -25.69 6.84
CA VAL A 162 35.18 -26.27 6.55
C VAL A 162 35.35 -27.78 6.65
N PRO A 163 34.76 -28.47 7.66
CA PRO A 163 34.81 -29.93 7.69
C PRO A 163 34.01 -30.51 6.52
N GLU A 164 34.29 -31.76 6.12
CA GLU A 164 33.49 -32.54 5.15
C GLU A 164 32.00 -32.55 5.53
N LEU A 165 31.19 -31.63 4.97
CA LEU A 165 29.83 -31.36 5.45
C LEU A 165 28.69 -31.20 4.41
N PRO A 166 28.61 -31.91 3.27
CA PRO A 166 27.44 -31.74 2.38
C PRO A 166 26.14 -32.32 2.97
N LYS A 167 26.12 -33.59 3.40
CA LYS A 167 24.84 -34.30 3.68
C LYS A 167 24.16 -33.87 4.99
N LYS A 168 24.92 -33.56 6.04
CA LYS A 168 24.36 -33.24 7.37
C LYS A 168 23.65 -31.88 7.40
N TYR A 169 24.05 -30.91 6.59
CA TYR A 169 23.38 -29.60 6.55
C TYR A 169 22.16 -29.58 5.63
N LEU A 170 22.18 -30.31 4.51
CA LEU A 170 21.01 -30.44 3.63
C LEU A 170 19.79 -31.05 4.35
N SER A 171 20.01 -31.91 5.34
CA SER A 171 18.95 -32.45 6.22
C SER A 171 18.39 -31.44 7.23
N ARG A 172 19.09 -30.33 7.47
CA ARG A 172 18.72 -29.28 8.43
C ARG A 172 18.20 -28.01 7.76
N MET A 173 18.27 -27.90 6.44
CA MET A 173 17.71 -26.75 5.72
C MET A 173 16.19 -26.72 5.91
N PRO A 174 15.60 -25.59 6.29
CA PRO A 174 14.14 -25.46 6.30
C PRO A 174 13.64 -25.59 4.86
N GLY A 175 12.63 -26.43 4.58
CA GLY A 175 12.15 -26.69 3.22
C GLY A 175 12.72 -27.96 2.57
N GLY A 176 12.04 -28.40 1.51
CA GLY A 176 12.45 -29.53 0.69
C GLY A 176 13.62 -29.15 -0.21
N PHE A 177 14.56 -30.06 -0.42
CA PHE A 177 15.66 -29.88 -1.36
C PHE A 177 15.88 -31.16 -2.15
N PHE A 178 15.97 -31.05 -3.47
CA PHE A 178 16.19 -32.17 -4.36
C PHE A 178 17.04 -31.79 -5.57
N ILE A 179 17.60 -32.81 -6.23
CA ILE A 179 18.43 -32.65 -7.42
C ILE A 179 17.90 -33.63 -8.47
N TYR A 180 17.77 -33.18 -9.71
CA TYR A 180 17.41 -34.03 -10.85
C TYR A 180 18.25 -33.72 -12.09
N GLU A 181 18.41 -34.72 -12.97
CA GLU A 181 19.08 -34.56 -14.26
C GLU A 181 18.23 -33.68 -15.19
N ALA A 182 18.80 -32.62 -15.78
CA ALA A 182 18.08 -31.74 -16.70
C ALA A 182 17.83 -32.38 -18.08
N ASP A 183 18.63 -33.38 -18.43
CA ASP A 183 18.53 -34.13 -19.68
C ASP A 183 17.79 -35.46 -19.48
N GLY A 184 17.09 -35.93 -20.52
CA GLY A 184 16.47 -37.27 -20.54
C GLY A 184 15.14 -37.34 -19.79
N ASP A 185 15.01 -38.31 -18.87
CA ASP A 185 13.76 -38.62 -18.15
C ASP A 185 13.53 -37.75 -16.89
N GLU A 186 14.30 -36.67 -16.72
CA GLU A 186 14.23 -35.77 -15.55
C GLU A 186 14.35 -36.49 -14.20
N ARG A 187 15.27 -37.46 -14.15
CA ARG A 187 15.41 -38.39 -13.03
C ARG A 187 15.96 -37.70 -11.78
N ILE A 188 15.28 -37.88 -10.66
CA ILE A 188 15.70 -37.37 -9.35
C ILE A 188 16.92 -38.18 -8.87
N THR A 189 18.02 -37.50 -8.58
CA THR A 189 19.27 -38.09 -8.08
C THR A 189 19.45 -37.92 -6.58
N TYR A 190 18.82 -36.91 -5.99
CA TYR A 190 18.88 -36.63 -4.56
C TYR A 190 17.58 -36.00 -4.06
N VAL A 191 17.18 -36.33 -2.84
CA VAL A 191 16.07 -35.69 -2.09
C VAL A 191 16.45 -35.68 -0.61
N ASN A 192 16.19 -34.57 0.08
CA ASN A 192 16.33 -34.50 1.54
C ASN A 192 15.05 -35.00 2.24
N GLU A 193 15.14 -35.22 3.56
CA GLU A 193 14.01 -35.69 4.39
C GLU A 193 12.79 -34.77 4.36
N ASN A 194 12.98 -33.48 4.11
CA ASN A 194 11.88 -32.52 4.12
C ASN A 194 11.02 -32.63 2.86
N VAL A 195 11.57 -33.04 1.71
CA VAL A 195 10.74 -33.39 0.53
C VAL A 195 9.83 -34.56 0.88
N LEU A 196 10.35 -35.60 1.55
CA LEU A 196 9.53 -36.74 1.98
C LEU A 196 8.40 -36.31 2.92
N LYS A 197 8.69 -35.43 3.88
CA LYS A 197 7.67 -34.86 4.78
C LYS A 197 6.62 -34.04 4.04
N LEU A 198 7.04 -33.21 3.08
CA LEU A 198 6.13 -32.38 2.27
C LEU A 198 5.16 -33.25 1.46
N TYR A 199 5.68 -34.31 0.83
CA TYR A 199 4.88 -35.30 0.10
C TYR A 199 4.16 -36.31 1.00
N ARG A 200 4.31 -36.18 2.33
CA ARG A 200 3.74 -37.08 3.35
C ARG A 200 4.11 -38.55 3.14
N CYS A 201 5.28 -38.79 2.57
CA CYS A 201 5.82 -40.11 2.30
C CYS A 201 6.56 -40.65 3.53
N ARG A 202 6.29 -41.91 3.90
CA ARG A 202 6.93 -42.56 5.05
C ARG A 202 8.43 -42.87 4.85
N ASP A 203 8.83 -43.11 3.60
CA ASP A 203 10.17 -43.53 3.20
C ASP A 203 10.44 -43.13 1.74
N MET A 204 11.67 -43.36 1.29
CA MET A 204 12.07 -43.10 -0.09
C MET A 204 11.30 -43.97 -1.08
N GLU A 205 11.09 -45.27 -0.82
CA GLU A 205 10.40 -46.15 -1.78
C GLU A 205 8.98 -45.66 -2.10
N ALA A 206 8.24 -45.21 -1.07
CA ALA A 206 6.93 -44.61 -1.22
C ALA A 206 6.97 -43.35 -2.10
N PHE A 207 7.96 -42.48 -1.90
CA PHE A 207 8.14 -41.28 -2.71
C PHE A 207 8.45 -41.61 -4.17
N TRP A 208 9.37 -42.53 -4.43
CA TRP A 208 9.72 -42.95 -5.80
C TRP A 208 8.54 -43.61 -6.52
N SER A 209 7.73 -44.39 -5.80
CA SER A 209 6.52 -44.99 -6.38
C SER A 209 5.44 -43.96 -6.69
N LEU A 210 5.38 -42.84 -5.96
CA LEU A 210 4.40 -41.77 -6.17
C LEU A 210 4.78 -40.88 -7.35
N THR A 211 6.07 -40.53 -7.45
CA THR A 211 6.59 -39.54 -8.42
C THR A 211 7.22 -40.18 -9.65
N ASN A 212 7.20 -41.51 -9.76
CA ASN A 212 7.99 -42.28 -10.72
C ASN A 212 9.50 -41.93 -10.70
N GLY A 213 10.00 -41.31 -9.63
CA GLY A 213 11.39 -40.88 -9.49
C GLY A 213 11.80 -39.74 -10.44
N SER A 214 10.85 -38.95 -10.93
CA SER A 214 11.07 -37.85 -11.89
C SER A 214 10.46 -36.53 -11.41
N PHE A 215 11.00 -35.41 -11.86
CA PHE A 215 10.39 -34.09 -11.60
C PHE A 215 8.96 -34.01 -12.18
N LYS A 216 8.72 -34.51 -13.39
CA LYS A 216 7.36 -34.55 -13.97
C LYS A 216 6.34 -35.24 -13.10
N GLY A 217 6.73 -36.32 -12.42
CA GLY A 217 5.85 -37.04 -11.51
C GLY A 217 5.70 -36.38 -10.13
N MET A 218 6.49 -35.36 -9.82
CA MET A 218 6.30 -34.51 -8.64
C MET A 218 5.18 -33.47 -8.86
N VAL A 219 5.05 -32.96 -10.08
CA VAL A 219 4.11 -31.89 -10.45
C VAL A 219 2.69 -32.46 -10.67
N HIS A 220 1.66 -31.72 -10.23
CA HIS A 220 0.27 -32.08 -10.50
C HIS A 220 -0.01 -32.08 -12.01
N PRO A 221 -0.74 -33.08 -12.56
CA PRO A 221 -0.90 -33.24 -14.02
C PRO A 221 -1.45 -32.01 -14.76
N GLU A 222 -2.39 -31.28 -14.14
CA GLU A 222 -2.95 -30.04 -14.72
C GLU A 222 -1.96 -28.86 -14.78
N ASP A 223 -0.89 -28.87 -13.97
CA ASP A 223 0.10 -27.80 -13.93
C ASP A 223 1.34 -28.12 -14.78
N LEU A 224 1.53 -29.39 -15.17
CA LEU A 224 2.77 -29.89 -15.79
C LEU A 224 3.18 -29.12 -17.06
N GLU A 225 2.27 -28.97 -18.02
CA GLU A 225 2.55 -28.28 -19.29
C GLU A 225 2.99 -26.83 -19.06
N ARG A 226 2.23 -26.11 -18.23
CA ARG A 226 2.53 -24.72 -17.87
C ARG A 226 3.88 -24.58 -17.17
N VAL A 227 4.17 -25.47 -16.21
CA VAL A 227 5.42 -25.43 -15.42
C VAL A 227 6.63 -25.72 -16.30
N GLU A 228 6.56 -26.72 -17.17
CA GLU A 228 7.65 -27.04 -18.09
C GLU A 228 7.97 -25.87 -19.03
N ASP A 229 6.94 -25.20 -19.55
CA ASP A 229 7.12 -24.05 -20.44
C ASP A 229 7.72 -22.86 -19.68
N GLU A 230 7.23 -22.57 -18.47
CA GLU A 230 7.77 -21.52 -17.60
C GLU A 230 9.25 -21.75 -17.25
N ILE A 231 9.67 -22.99 -16.96
CA ILE A 231 11.07 -23.33 -16.67
C ILE A 231 11.91 -23.14 -17.94
N LYS A 232 11.48 -23.70 -19.09
CA LYS A 232 12.21 -23.62 -20.37
C LYS A 232 12.44 -22.17 -20.80
N GLU A 233 11.44 -21.32 -20.67
CA GLU A 233 11.56 -19.89 -21.00
C GLU A 233 12.55 -19.16 -20.08
N GLN A 234 12.52 -19.45 -18.77
CA GLN A 234 13.41 -18.82 -17.80
C GLN A 234 14.87 -19.23 -18.00
N ILE A 235 15.12 -20.53 -18.19
CA ILE A 235 16.49 -21.05 -18.36
C ILE A 235 17.13 -20.70 -19.71
N ALA A 236 16.32 -20.30 -20.70
CA ALA A 236 16.84 -19.82 -21.99
C ALA A 236 17.62 -18.50 -21.85
N SER A 237 17.37 -17.73 -20.79
CA SER A 237 17.98 -16.41 -20.55
C SER A 237 18.76 -16.32 -19.23
N ASN A 238 18.59 -17.28 -18.32
CA ASN A 238 19.19 -17.31 -17.00
C ASN A 238 19.55 -18.75 -16.57
N THR A 239 20.35 -18.92 -15.52
CA THR A 239 20.61 -20.25 -14.92
C THR A 239 19.71 -20.55 -13.71
N TYR A 240 18.76 -19.67 -13.43
CA TYR A 240 17.80 -19.79 -12.32
C TYR A 240 16.38 -19.78 -12.86
N ASP A 241 15.52 -20.56 -12.23
CA ASP A 241 14.10 -20.63 -12.50
C ASP A 241 13.29 -20.52 -11.20
N TYR A 242 12.08 -19.99 -11.32
CA TYR A 242 11.09 -19.93 -10.25
C TYR A 242 9.73 -20.31 -10.81
N VAL A 243 9.07 -21.29 -10.18
CA VAL A 243 7.74 -21.73 -10.56
C VAL A 243 6.88 -22.03 -9.33
N GLU A 244 5.57 -21.80 -9.48
CA GLU A 244 4.56 -22.14 -8.48
C GLU A 244 3.63 -23.21 -9.05
N TYR A 245 3.51 -24.33 -8.36
CA TYR A 245 2.68 -25.44 -8.83
C TYR A 245 2.08 -26.27 -7.70
N ARG A 246 1.11 -27.11 -8.06
CA ARG A 246 0.50 -28.06 -7.12
C ARG A 246 1.28 -29.37 -7.10
N ILE A 247 1.37 -30.00 -5.93
CA ILE A 247 1.88 -31.36 -5.75
C ILE A 247 0.79 -32.26 -5.18
N CYS A 248 0.84 -33.54 -5.50
CA CYS A 248 -0.04 -34.56 -4.91
C CYS A 248 0.72 -35.33 -3.83
N CYS A 249 0.30 -35.21 -2.58
CA CYS A 249 0.86 -35.97 -1.47
C CYS A 249 0.38 -37.43 -1.49
N GLN A 250 1.07 -38.32 -0.77
CA GLN A 250 0.73 -39.74 -0.68
C GLN A 250 -0.69 -40.01 -0.14
N ASP A 251 -1.24 -39.08 0.65
CA ASP A 251 -2.59 -39.17 1.23
C ASP A 251 -3.67 -38.47 0.38
N GLU A 252 -3.39 -38.24 -0.91
CA GLU A 252 -4.27 -37.57 -1.88
C GLU A 252 -4.52 -36.08 -1.61
N THR A 253 -3.84 -35.48 -0.61
CA THR A 253 -3.93 -34.03 -0.41
C THR A 253 -3.12 -33.27 -1.47
N VAL A 254 -3.67 -32.13 -1.91
CA VAL A 254 -3.01 -31.25 -2.88
C VAL A 254 -2.45 -30.03 -2.14
N LEU A 255 -1.15 -29.82 -2.27
CA LEU A 255 -0.45 -28.66 -1.70
C LEU A 255 0.05 -27.77 -2.82
N TRP A 256 0.15 -26.47 -2.55
CA TRP A 256 0.88 -25.56 -3.43
C TRP A 256 2.31 -25.41 -2.94
N VAL A 257 3.25 -25.40 -3.87
CA VAL A 257 4.67 -25.24 -3.58
C VAL A 257 5.28 -24.12 -4.41
N GLU A 258 6.25 -23.46 -3.81
CA GLU A 258 7.20 -22.57 -4.47
C GLU A 258 8.48 -23.35 -4.73
N ASP A 259 8.89 -23.40 -5.99
CA ASP A 259 10.05 -24.11 -6.47
C ASP A 259 11.08 -23.10 -7.00
N TYR A 260 12.27 -23.16 -6.42
CA TYR A 260 13.42 -22.35 -6.81
C TYR A 260 14.50 -23.27 -7.36
N GLY A 261 14.61 -23.31 -8.68
CA GLY A 261 15.58 -24.12 -9.40
C GLY A 261 16.83 -23.34 -9.81
N ARG A 262 17.95 -24.05 -9.86
CA ARG A 262 19.18 -23.57 -10.50
C ARG A 262 19.76 -24.67 -11.38
N LEU A 263 19.95 -24.34 -12.66
CA LEU A 263 20.63 -25.20 -13.62
C LEU A 263 22.16 -25.08 -13.46
N VAL A 264 22.83 -26.21 -13.31
CA VAL A 264 24.29 -26.29 -13.13
C VAL A 264 24.86 -27.35 -14.06
N GLU A 265 25.91 -27.00 -14.78
CA GLU A 265 26.74 -27.94 -15.54
C GLU A 265 27.82 -28.52 -14.61
N GLU A 266 27.87 -29.85 -14.48
CA GLU A 266 28.87 -30.56 -13.68
C GLU A 266 30.11 -30.92 -14.53
N GLU A 267 31.23 -31.27 -13.88
CA GLU A 267 32.51 -31.60 -14.56
C GLU A 267 32.43 -32.73 -15.60
N ASN A 268 31.36 -33.53 -15.56
CA ASN A 268 31.07 -34.61 -16.50
C ASN A 268 30.32 -34.14 -17.77
N GLY A 269 30.04 -32.85 -17.92
CA GLY A 269 29.30 -32.25 -19.03
C GLY A 269 27.79 -32.51 -19.01
N LYS A 270 27.25 -32.99 -17.88
CA LYS A 270 25.79 -33.14 -17.69
C LYS A 270 25.22 -31.94 -16.94
N PHE A 271 23.97 -31.63 -17.24
CA PHE A 271 23.22 -30.58 -16.58
C PHE A 271 22.33 -31.15 -15.47
N TYR A 272 22.32 -30.48 -14.32
CA TYR A 272 21.48 -30.82 -13.17
C TYR A 272 20.74 -29.60 -12.65
N PHE A 273 19.51 -29.81 -12.21
CA PHE A 273 18.76 -28.82 -11.46
C PHE A 273 18.95 -29.05 -9.96
N TYR A 274 19.39 -28.01 -9.27
CA TYR A 274 19.43 -27.93 -7.82
C TYR A 274 18.19 -27.16 -7.37
N VAL A 275 17.26 -27.86 -6.71
CA VAL A 275 15.93 -27.32 -6.44
C VAL A 275 15.66 -27.19 -4.95
N PHE A 276 15.13 -26.02 -4.58
CA PHE A 276 14.60 -25.75 -3.25
C PHE A 276 13.07 -25.58 -3.31
N LEU A 277 12.36 -26.33 -2.46
CA LEU A 277 10.91 -26.47 -2.48
C LEU A 277 10.30 -26.04 -1.15
N VAL A 278 9.33 -25.13 -1.18
CA VAL A 278 8.66 -24.58 0.02
C VAL A 278 7.15 -24.76 -0.08
N ASP A 279 6.49 -25.15 1.02
CA ASP A 279 5.03 -25.12 1.09
C ASP A 279 4.54 -23.67 1.04
N ALA A 280 3.77 -23.36 0.01
CA ALA A 280 3.19 -22.05 -0.23
C ALA A 280 1.65 -22.07 -0.18
N THR A 281 1.04 -23.16 0.32
CA THR A 281 -0.42 -23.35 0.31
C THR A 281 -1.17 -22.20 0.97
N GLU A 282 -0.80 -21.84 2.21
CA GLU A 282 -1.45 -20.75 2.95
C GLU A 282 -1.23 -19.39 2.27
N LYS A 283 0.01 -19.12 1.82
CA LYS A 283 0.39 -17.89 1.12
C LYS A 283 -0.42 -17.69 -0.16
N ILE A 284 -0.53 -18.73 -1.00
CA ILE A 284 -1.25 -18.66 -2.28
C ILE A 284 -2.76 -18.56 -2.06
N GLN A 285 -3.31 -19.26 -1.06
CA GLN A 285 -4.73 -19.15 -0.71
C GLN A 285 -5.09 -17.73 -0.23
N LEU A 286 -4.29 -17.15 0.67
CA LEU A 286 -4.47 -15.77 1.14
C LEU A 286 -4.39 -14.77 -0.01
N ARG A 287 -3.38 -14.90 -0.88
CA ARG A 287 -3.22 -14.03 -2.06
C ARG A 287 -4.42 -14.12 -3.00
N LYS A 288 -4.96 -15.32 -3.25
CA LYS A 288 -6.17 -15.51 -4.08
C LYS A 288 -7.42 -14.92 -3.41
N LEU A 289 -7.58 -15.07 -2.09
CA LEU A 289 -8.69 -14.49 -1.34
C LEU A 289 -8.66 -12.96 -1.36
N LEU A 290 -7.49 -12.35 -1.13
CA LEU A 290 -7.29 -10.90 -1.22
C LEU A 290 -7.64 -10.39 -2.62
N ASN A 291 -7.08 -10.99 -3.68
CA ASN A 291 -7.38 -10.59 -5.06
C ASN A 291 -8.88 -10.71 -5.39
N ARG A 292 -9.55 -11.76 -4.90
CA ARG A 292 -10.99 -11.92 -5.09
C ARG A 292 -11.78 -10.86 -4.32
N ARG A 293 -11.37 -10.53 -3.10
CA ARG A 293 -11.97 -9.47 -2.27
C ARG A 293 -11.83 -8.11 -2.95
N ASP A 294 -10.64 -7.77 -3.41
CA ASP A 294 -10.35 -6.52 -4.12
C ASP A 294 -11.15 -6.41 -5.41
N HIS A 295 -11.19 -7.48 -6.21
CA HIS A 295 -11.97 -7.50 -7.44
C HIS A 295 -13.46 -7.29 -7.16
N LEU A 296 -14.03 -8.02 -6.18
CA LEU A 296 -15.42 -7.86 -5.79
C LEU A 296 -15.70 -6.43 -5.29
N GLN A 297 -14.80 -5.85 -4.50
CA GLN A 297 -14.94 -4.49 -4.00
C GLN A 297 -14.92 -3.47 -5.14
N ARG A 298 -14.01 -3.61 -6.13
CA ARG A 298 -13.98 -2.75 -7.32
C ARG A 298 -15.29 -2.83 -8.11
N VAL A 299 -15.77 -4.05 -8.38
CA VAL A 299 -17.04 -4.25 -9.10
C VAL A 299 -18.20 -3.61 -8.36
N LEU A 300 -18.28 -3.76 -7.03
CA LEU A 300 -19.33 -3.14 -6.21
C LEU A 300 -19.27 -1.61 -6.24
N THR A 301 -18.08 -1.01 -6.13
CA THR A 301 -17.91 0.46 -6.23
C THR A 301 -18.30 0.97 -7.62
N THR A 302 -17.89 0.30 -8.69
CA THR A 302 -18.26 0.68 -10.06
C THR A 302 -19.76 0.56 -10.32
N LEU A 303 -20.39 -0.55 -9.91
CA LEU A 303 -21.85 -0.73 -10.08
C LEU A 303 -22.68 0.28 -9.28
N ALA A 304 -22.15 0.76 -8.16
CA ALA A 304 -22.82 1.77 -7.33
C ALA A 304 -22.60 3.21 -7.83
N ASN A 305 -21.75 3.45 -8.85
CA ASN A 305 -21.30 4.77 -9.28
C ASN A 305 -20.73 5.63 -8.14
N ASP A 306 -20.15 4.98 -7.14
CA ASP A 306 -19.62 5.68 -5.99
C ASP A 306 -18.22 6.22 -6.29
N VAL A 307 -17.93 7.38 -5.70
CA VAL A 307 -16.60 8.00 -5.75
C VAL A 307 -16.02 7.93 -4.35
N ASP A 308 -14.88 7.25 -4.23
CA ASP A 308 -14.11 7.20 -2.99
C ASP A 308 -12.97 8.22 -3.10
N PHE A 309 -12.64 8.92 -2.00
CA PHE A 309 -11.56 9.88 -1.98
C PHE A 309 -10.80 9.84 -0.65
N ASP A 310 -9.50 10.11 -0.70
CA ASP A 310 -8.61 10.22 0.44
C ASP A 310 -7.94 11.58 0.44
N ILE A 311 -8.01 12.31 1.55
CA ILE A 311 -7.41 13.62 1.71
C ILE A 311 -6.32 13.51 2.77
N HIS A 312 -5.07 13.66 2.33
CA HIS A 312 -3.91 13.77 3.20
C HIS A 312 -3.72 15.23 3.61
N CYS A 313 -4.14 15.57 4.83
CA CYS A 313 -4.18 16.96 5.30
C CYS A 313 -2.78 17.57 5.55
N LYS A 314 -1.76 16.75 5.83
CA LYS A 314 -0.37 17.21 6.03
C LYS A 314 0.27 17.68 4.73
N ASP A 315 0.07 16.90 3.66
CA ASP A 315 0.75 17.05 2.38
C ASP A 315 -0.12 17.76 1.32
N CYS A 316 -1.37 18.07 1.67
CA CYS A 316 -2.38 18.66 0.78
C CYS A 316 -2.56 17.85 -0.52
N THR A 317 -2.57 16.53 -0.41
CA THR A 317 -2.85 15.63 -1.55
C THR A 317 -4.24 15.04 -1.44
N ILE A 318 -4.89 14.88 -2.58
CA ILE A 318 -6.19 14.22 -2.70
C ILE A 318 -6.04 13.07 -3.67
N ASP A 319 -6.36 11.88 -3.21
CA ASP A 319 -6.40 10.66 -4.00
C ASP A 319 -7.86 10.31 -4.28
N VAL A 320 -8.26 10.31 -5.55
CA VAL A 320 -9.63 10.02 -5.98
C VAL A 320 -9.66 8.64 -6.63
N TYR A 321 -10.64 7.84 -6.23
CA TYR A 321 -10.83 6.46 -6.64
C TYR A 321 -12.27 6.26 -7.15
N GLY A 322 -12.45 5.30 -8.06
CA GLY A 322 -13.76 5.00 -8.64
C GLY A 322 -14.14 5.86 -9.85
N SER A 323 -15.43 5.91 -10.17
CA SER A 323 -15.94 6.34 -11.47
C SER A 323 -16.34 7.82 -11.53
N PHE A 324 -15.48 8.73 -11.05
CA PHE A 324 -15.79 10.17 -11.00
C PHE A 324 -16.24 10.74 -12.36
N GLU A 325 -15.49 10.45 -13.43
CA GLU A 325 -15.80 10.93 -14.78
C GLU A 325 -17.09 10.36 -15.35
N GLN A 326 -17.38 9.07 -15.12
CA GLN A 326 -18.64 8.46 -15.57
C GLN A 326 -19.84 9.10 -14.86
N ARG A 327 -19.69 9.47 -13.59
CA ARG A 327 -20.77 10.06 -12.80
C ARG A 327 -21.00 11.53 -13.10
N PHE A 328 -19.94 12.33 -13.15
CA PHE A 328 -20.05 13.79 -13.27
C PHE A 328 -19.82 14.32 -14.69
N GLY A 329 -19.47 13.44 -15.64
CA GLY A 329 -19.21 13.80 -17.03
C GLY A 329 -17.95 14.64 -17.26
N ARG A 330 -17.12 14.81 -16.22
CA ARG A 330 -15.89 15.60 -16.25
C ARG A 330 -14.87 15.07 -15.26
N PRO A 331 -13.56 15.35 -15.44
CA PRO A 331 -12.53 15.01 -14.47
C PRO A 331 -12.73 15.74 -13.12
N PRO A 332 -12.25 15.15 -12.02
CA PRO A 332 -12.31 15.76 -10.69
C PRO A 332 -11.51 17.05 -10.61
N GLY A 333 -12.12 18.09 -10.03
CA GLY A 333 -11.51 19.40 -9.84
C GLY A 333 -11.35 19.76 -8.36
N LYS A 334 -10.42 20.66 -8.05
CA LYS A 334 -10.16 21.12 -6.66
C LYS A 334 -11.42 21.61 -5.95
N LYS A 335 -12.36 22.24 -6.69
CA LYS A 335 -13.60 22.80 -6.15
C LYS A 335 -14.56 21.75 -5.59
N ASP A 336 -14.48 20.52 -6.09
CA ASP A 336 -15.39 19.43 -5.70
C ASP A 336 -15.13 18.94 -4.28
N PHE A 337 -13.92 19.20 -3.76
CA PHE A 337 -13.46 18.71 -2.47
C PHE A 337 -13.29 19.79 -1.40
N ILE A 338 -13.54 21.08 -1.74
CA ILE A 338 -13.35 22.22 -0.81
C ILE A 338 -14.11 22.01 0.50
N GLN A 339 -15.37 21.57 0.40
CA GLN A 339 -16.25 21.33 1.54
C GLN A 339 -15.76 20.23 2.50
N PHE A 340 -14.78 19.41 2.09
CA PHE A 340 -14.24 18.32 2.90
C PHE A 340 -12.85 18.62 3.48
N MET A 341 -12.22 19.72 3.05
CA MET A 341 -10.88 20.09 3.50
C MET A 341 -10.85 20.54 4.97
N CYS A 342 -9.68 20.44 5.61
CA CYS A 342 -9.44 21.09 6.91
C CYS A 342 -8.95 22.54 6.70
N GLU A 343 -9.12 23.41 7.69
CA GLU A 343 -8.68 24.82 7.68
C GLU A 343 -7.20 24.99 7.27
N ASN A 344 -6.36 23.98 7.54
CA ASN A 344 -4.94 23.99 7.19
C ASN A 344 -4.68 23.85 5.67
N CYS A 345 -5.51 23.08 4.97
CA CYS A 345 -5.42 22.89 3.51
C CYS A 345 -5.97 24.11 2.75
N GLU A 346 -6.99 24.79 3.30
CA GLU A 346 -7.53 26.02 2.72
C GLU A 346 -6.51 27.17 2.72
N LYS A 347 -5.62 27.24 3.72
CA LYS A 347 -4.60 28.29 3.85
C LYS A 347 -3.37 28.09 2.96
N LYS A 348 -3.01 26.85 2.59
CA LYS A 348 -1.77 26.54 1.85
C LYS A 348 -1.87 26.67 0.33
N GLY A 349 -3.06 26.71 -0.28
CA GLY A 349 -3.28 27.09 -1.68
C GLY A 349 -2.81 26.11 -2.79
N GLU A 350 -1.89 25.19 -2.52
CA GLU A 350 -1.43 24.18 -3.49
C GLU A 350 -1.91 22.77 -3.12
N LEU A 351 -2.95 22.30 -3.82
CA LEU A 351 -3.43 20.92 -3.77
C LEU A 351 -2.92 20.12 -4.97
N LYS A 352 -2.42 18.91 -4.72
CA LYS A 352 -2.09 17.92 -5.77
C LYS A 352 -3.13 16.82 -5.76
N LEU A 353 -3.70 16.54 -6.93
CA LEU A 353 -4.81 15.61 -7.11
C LEU A 353 -4.30 14.41 -7.91
N PHE A 354 -4.46 13.22 -7.37
CA PHE A 354 -4.03 11.96 -7.97
C PHE A 354 -5.26 11.07 -8.16
N VAL A 355 -5.37 10.43 -9.32
CA VAL A 355 -6.48 9.52 -9.63
C VAL A 355 -5.91 8.12 -9.70
N HIS A 356 -6.46 7.21 -8.91
CA HIS A 356 -5.95 5.85 -8.77
C HIS A 356 -7.00 4.81 -9.16
N SER A 357 -6.54 3.67 -9.68
CA SER A 357 -7.36 2.60 -10.24
C SER A 357 -7.55 1.39 -9.30
N TYR A 358 -7.19 1.52 -8.03
CA TYR A 358 -7.20 0.42 -7.05
C TYR A 358 -7.90 0.82 -5.73
N SER A 359 -8.40 -0.16 -4.99
CA SER A 359 -9.17 0.04 -3.75
C SER A 359 -8.27 0.17 -2.52
N MET A 360 -8.79 0.87 -1.51
CA MET A 360 -8.15 1.02 -0.19
C MET A 360 -8.47 -0.16 0.74
N GLU A 361 -7.49 -0.55 1.57
CA GLU A 361 -7.68 -1.42 2.73
C GLU A 361 -7.35 -0.66 4.01
N GLU A 362 -8.29 -0.50 4.95
CA GLU A 362 -8.02 -0.31 6.39
C GLU A 362 -9.31 -0.22 7.24
N GLN A 363 -9.17 -0.41 8.56
CA GLN A 363 -10.27 -0.54 9.54
C GLN A 363 -10.31 0.59 10.59
N ASN A 364 -11.55 0.90 10.99
CA ASN A 364 -12.03 1.75 12.08
C ASN A 364 -11.74 3.27 12.01
N PHE A 365 -12.84 4.03 12.01
CA PHE A 365 -12.88 5.48 11.94
C PHE A 365 -14.18 6.02 12.57
N ASP A 366 -14.19 7.30 12.94
CA ASP A 366 -15.41 8.01 13.31
C ASP A 366 -16.15 8.44 12.04
N LYS A 367 -17.46 8.14 11.96
CA LYS A 367 -18.28 8.34 10.76
C LYS A 367 -19.14 9.61 10.85
N GLU A 368 -19.14 10.38 9.77
CA GLU A 368 -20.01 11.53 9.54
C GLU A 368 -20.75 11.37 8.21
N ASP A 369 -22.06 11.64 8.18
CA ASP A 369 -22.88 11.60 6.97
C ASP A 369 -23.42 13.01 6.68
N GLN A 370 -23.22 13.51 5.46
CA GLN A 370 -23.67 14.85 5.04
C GLN A 370 -24.25 14.85 3.63
N ASP A 371 -25.42 15.48 3.44
CA ASP A 371 -26.00 15.72 2.11
C ASP A 371 -25.44 17.01 1.51
N VAL A 372 -24.92 16.92 0.28
CA VAL A 372 -24.22 17.99 -0.44
C VAL A 372 -24.67 18.08 -1.89
N VAL A 373 -24.65 19.29 -2.45
CA VAL A 373 -25.00 19.53 -3.86
C VAL A 373 -23.70 19.71 -4.63
N VAL A 374 -23.51 18.88 -5.65
CA VAL A 374 -22.35 18.93 -6.56
C VAL A 374 -22.83 19.31 -7.95
N VAL A 375 -22.06 20.12 -8.67
CA VAL A 375 -22.39 20.57 -10.02
C VAL A 375 -21.70 19.68 -11.05
N ASP A 376 -22.47 19.12 -11.99
CA ASP A 376 -21.95 18.27 -13.08
C ASP A 376 -21.21 19.06 -14.17
N GLY A 377 -20.76 18.37 -15.22
CA GLY A 377 -20.09 18.99 -16.38
C GLY A 377 -20.97 19.91 -17.23
N GLU A 378 -22.30 19.81 -17.11
CA GLU A 378 -23.27 20.61 -17.87
C GLU A 378 -23.81 21.81 -17.05
N GLY A 379 -23.47 21.90 -15.77
CA GLY A 379 -23.89 22.97 -14.86
C GLY A 379 -25.14 22.64 -14.04
N ASN A 380 -25.62 21.38 -14.06
CA ASN A 380 -26.79 20.96 -13.29
C ASN A 380 -26.40 20.61 -11.85
N ASN A 381 -27.33 20.87 -10.92
CA ASN A 381 -27.17 20.52 -9.51
C ASN A 381 -27.55 19.05 -9.26
N LEU A 382 -26.57 18.23 -8.87
CA LEU A 382 -26.77 16.85 -8.46
C LEU A 382 -26.76 16.73 -6.92
N TRP A 383 -27.76 16.05 -6.38
CA TRP A 383 -27.82 15.75 -4.95
C TRP A 383 -26.95 14.53 -4.68
N THR A 384 -26.05 14.66 -3.72
CA THR A 384 -25.08 13.63 -3.38
C THR A 384 -25.02 13.49 -1.87
N ARG A 385 -24.97 12.26 -1.37
CA ARG A 385 -24.70 12.01 0.05
C ARG A 385 -23.23 11.66 0.22
N CYS A 386 -22.52 12.37 1.07
CA CYS A 386 -21.13 12.09 1.40
C CYS A 386 -21.05 11.39 2.76
N GLN A 387 -20.29 10.30 2.84
CA GLN A 387 -19.95 9.62 4.09
C GLN A 387 -18.46 9.79 4.32
N ILE A 388 -18.07 10.33 5.47
CA ILE A 388 -16.68 10.72 5.76
C ILE A 388 -16.21 10.02 7.02
N ALA A 389 -15.02 9.44 6.91
CA ALA A 389 -14.22 8.82 7.94
C ALA A 389 -13.11 9.79 8.36
N HIS A 390 -13.08 10.17 9.64
CA HIS A 390 -12.05 11.06 10.19
C HIS A 390 -10.96 10.26 10.92
N PHE A 391 -9.69 10.55 10.62
CA PHE A 391 -8.54 9.96 11.30
C PHE A 391 -7.77 11.04 12.06
N LYS A 392 -7.72 10.90 13.40
CA LYS A 392 -7.05 11.85 14.29
C LYS A 392 -5.54 11.55 14.36
N GLY A 393 -4.73 12.61 14.29
CA GLY A 393 -3.29 12.56 14.54
C GLY A 393 -2.92 12.62 16.01
N SER A 394 -1.62 12.61 16.30
CA SER A 394 -1.06 12.78 17.65
C SER A 394 -1.16 14.21 18.18
N ASP A 395 -1.32 15.20 17.30
CA ASP A 395 -1.60 16.60 17.66
C ASP A 395 -3.09 16.90 17.47
N SER A 396 -3.60 17.99 18.06
CA SER A 396 -5.02 18.36 18.15
C SER A 396 -5.70 18.74 16.81
N GLY A 397 -5.41 18.03 15.71
CA GLY A 397 -6.00 18.16 14.38
C GLY A 397 -6.19 16.80 13.69
N TYR A 398 -7.00 16.79 12.62
CA TYR A 398 -7.22 15.60 11.80
C TYR A 398 -6.04 15.41 10.82
N ASP A 399 -5.44 14.23 10.81
CA ASP A 399 -4.28 13.91 9.97
C ASP A 399 -4.71 13.43 8.58
N ARG A 400 -5.88 12.79 8.46
CA ARG A 400 -6.40 12.20 7.23
C ARG A 400 -7.94 12.15 7.26
N LYS A 401 -8.57 12.34 6.09
CA LYS A 401 -10.02 12.14 5.91
C LYS A 401 -10.25 11.26 4.69
N ILE A 402 -10.98 10.17 4.86
CA ILE A 402 -11.44 9.32 3.76
C ILE A 402 -12.94 9.54 3.58
N GLY A 403 -13.44 9.67 2.37
CA GLY A 403 -14.87 9.82 2.16
C GLY A 403 -15.37 9.13 0.91
N ARG A 404 -16.69 8.90 0.87
CA ARG A 404 -17.41 8.28 -0.24
C ARG A 404 -18.61 9.13 -0.61
N MET A 405 -18.78 9.39 -1.90
CA MET A 405 -19.95 10.08 -2.45
C MET A 405 -20.93 9.07 -3.03
N LEU A 406 -22.14 9.02 -2.48
CA LEU A 406 -23.28 8.21 -2.91
C LEU A 406 -24.18 9.02 -3.83
N ASP A 407 -24.67 8.44 -4.92
CA ASP A 407 -25.70 9.09 -5.74
C ASP A 407 -27.07 8.96 -5.05
N THR A 408 -27.64 10.10 -4.69
CA THR A 408 -28.97 10.18 -4.09
C THR A 408 -29.90 11.05 -4.91
N HIS A 409 -29.52 11.43 -6.14
CA HIS A 409 -30.27 12.41 -6.92
C HIS A 409 -31.67 11.91 -7.25
N GLU A 410 -31.81 10.73 -7.86
CA GLU A 410 -33.13 10.16 -8.16
C GLU A 410 -33.98 9.94 -6.92
N GLN A 411 -33.39 9.43 -5.84
CA GLN A 411 -34.10 9.16 -4.59
C GLN A 411 -34.63 10.46 -3.98
N THR A 412 -33.79 11.49 -3.90
CA THR A 412 -34.14 12.81 -3.38
C THR A 412 -35.20 13.48 -4.24
N MET A 413 -35.06 13.44 -5.57
CA MET A 413 -36.05 13.97 -6.50
C MET A 413 -37.39 13.24 -6.41
N ARG A 414 -37.37 11.92 -6.25
CA ARG A 414 -38.57 11.10 -6.07
C ARG A 414 -39.27 11.42 -4.74
N GLU A 415 -38.51 11.65 -3.68
CA GLU A 415 -39.06 12.08 -2.39
C GLU A 415 -39.68 13.48 -2.46
N ILE A 416 -39.00 14.43 -3.11
CA ILE A 416 -39.55 15.77 -3.39
C ILE A 416 -40.83 15.66 -4.22
N TYR A 417 -40.84 14.85 -5.26
CA TYR A 417 -42.00 14.62 -6.12
C TYR A 417 -43.18 14.04 -5.35
N TYR A 418 -42.96 12.99 -4.55
CA TYR A 418 -44.01 12.42 -3.68
C TYR A 418 -44.51 13.42 -2.64
N ARG A 419 -43.63 14.24 -2.07
CA ARG A 419 -44.00 15.31 -1.14
C ARG A 419 -44.90 16.34 -1.81
N GLN A 420 -44.55 16.78 -3.02
CA GLN A 420 -45.35 17.74 -3.79
C GLN A 420 -46.71 17.15 -4.20
N GLY A 421 -46.76 15.90 -4.66
CA GLY A 421 -48.01 15.20 -4.99
C GLY A 421 -48.90 14.94 -3.78
N ALA A 422 -48.31 14.74 -2.59
CA ALA A 422 -49.06 14.62 -1.34
C ALA A 422 -49.58 15.97 -0.83
N GLU A 423 -48.96 17.09 -1.21
CA GLU A 423 -49.29 18.43 -0.70
C GLU A 423 -50.21 19.26 -1.60
N LYS A 424 -50.16 19.03 -2.92
CA LYS A 424 -50.89 19.81 -3.92
C LYS A 424 -52.08 19.05 -4.51
N ASP A 425 -53.03 19.79 -5.06
CA ASP A 425 -54.11 19.25 -5.88
C ASP A 425 -53.57 18.91 -7.28
N CYS A 426 -53.85 17.70 -7.77
CA CYS A 426 -53.25 17.17 -8.99
C CYS A 426 -53.67 17.91 -10.26
N LEU A 427 -54.85 18.55 -10.25
CA LEU A 427 -55.33 19.35 -11.37
C LEU A 427 -54.79 20.78 -11.28
N THR A 428 -55.02 21.45 -10.15
CA THR A 428 -54.86 22.90 -10.05
C THR A 428 -53.49 23.37 -9.58
N GLY A 429 -52.65 22.49 -9.02
CA GLY A 429 -51.30 22.82 -8.57
C GLY A 429 -51.19 23.72 -7.33
N ILE A 430 -52.32 24.19 -6.79
CA ILE A 430 -52.45 24.80 -5.46
C ILE A 430 -52.53 23.70 -4.37
N TYR A 431 -52.57 24.06 -3.09
CA TYR A 431 -52.61 23.06 -2.03
C TYR A 431 -53.88 22.20 -2.09
N ASN A 432 -53.77 20.92 -1.73
CA ASN A 432 -54.96 20.10 -1.52
C ASN A 432 -55.61 20.38 -0.15
N ARG A 433 -56.84 19.92 0.06
CA ARG A 433 -57.61 20.05 1.31
C ARG A 433 -56.78 19.74 2.56
N ARG A 434 -56.14 18.57 2.59
CA ARG A 434 -55.38 18.08 3.76
C ARG A 434 -54.23 19.03 4.11
N SER A 435 -53.51 19.51 3.10
CA SER A 435 -52.34 20.37 3.31
C SER A 435 -52.72 21.79 3.63
N GLY A 436 -53.73 22.35 2.95
CA GLY A 436 -54.30 23.66 3.26
C GLY A 436 -54.76 23.73 4.72
N GLU A 437 -55.56 22.76 5.18
CA GLU A 437 -56.00 22.68 6.58
C GLU A 437 -54.81 22.60 7.55
N ARG A 438 -53.85 21.71 7.30
CA ARG A 438 -52.66 21.53 8.14
C ARG A 438 -51.84 22.82 8.25
N PHE A 439 -51.62 23.53 7.15
CA PHE A 439 -50.86 24.77 7.14
C PHE A 439 -51.60 25.89 7.87
N ILE A 440 -52.91 26.04 7.65
CA ILE A 440 -53.70 27.05 8.35
C ILE A 440 -53.74 26.78 9.85
N LYS A 441 -53.99 25.54 10.28
CA LYS A 441 -53.94 25.16 11.71
C LYS A 441 -52.59 25.49 12.35
N ARG A 442 -51.49 25.28 11.64
CA ARG A 442 -50.15 25.64 12.10
C ARG A 442 -49.98 27.15 12.22
N ARG A 443 -50.46 27.92 11.23
CA ARG A 443 -50.38 29.40 11.22
C ARG A 443 -51.22 30.00 12.35
N LEU A 444 -52.46 29.56 12.52
CA LEU A 444 -53.35 30.04 13.60
C LEU A 444 -52.74 29.86 15.00
N LYS A 445 -51.99 28.78 15.24
CA LYS A 445 -51.27 28.58 16.51
C LYS A 445 -50.18 29.62 16.79
N GLY A 446 -49.61 30.23 15.74
CA GLY A 446 -48.53 31.23 15.83
C GLY A 446 -49.00 32.68 15.74
N ILE A 447 -50.30 32.93 15.58
CA ILE A 447 -50.86 34.29 15.42
C ILE A 447 -50.80 35.05 16.75
N GLY A 448 -50.16 36.22 16.73
CA GLY A 448 -50.12 37.14 17.86
C GLY A 448 -51.47 37.83 18.10
N GLN A 449 -51.67 38.38 19.31
CA GLN A 449 -52.95 38.99 19.72
C GLN A 449 -53.43 40.15 18.82
N ASN A 450 -52.50 40.85 18.14
CA ASN A 450 -52.83 41.98 17.26
C ASN A 450 -52.76 41.64 15.76
N THR A 451 -52.49 40.39 15.40
CA THR A 451 -52.41 39.98 14.00
C THR A 451 -53.81 39.63 13.48
N SER A 452 -54.21 40.25 12.38
CA SER A 452 -55.50 39.94 11.74
C SER A 452 -55.34 38.86 10.68
N CYS A 453 -56.31 37.96 10.58
CA CYS A 453 -56.36 36.94 9.54
C CYS A 453 -57.75 36.85 8.92
N MET A 454 -57.77 36.36 7.68
CA MET A 454 -58.99 36.23 6.88
C MET A 454 -59.01 34.84 6.22
N MET A 455 -60.13 34.15 6.35
CA MET A 455 -60.42 32.92 5.61
C MET A 455 -61.51 33.21 4.59
N ILE A 456 -61.29 32.78 3.36
CA ILE A 456 -62.20 32.99 2.24
C ILE A 456 -62.52 31.61 1.66
N MET A 457 -63.80 31.27 1.62
CA MET A 457 -64.31 30.11 0.88
C MET A 457 -64.86 30.60 -0.46
N LEU A 458 -64.51 29.95 -1.56
CA LEU A 458 -64.98 30.28 -2.89
C LEU A 458 -65.57 29.05 -3.56
N ASP A 459 -66.56 29.28 -4.42
CA ASP A 459 -67.23 28.25 -5.19
C ASP A 459 -67.53 28.74 -6.61
N VAL A 460 -67.40 27.85 -7.59
CA VAL A 460 -67.70 28.14 -8.98
C VAL A 460 -69.20 28.01 -9.23
N ASP A 461 -69.84 29.14 -9.53
CA ASP A 461 -71.30 29.18 -9.67
C ASP A 461 -71.78 28.31 -10.84
N GLY A 462 -72.58 27.29 -10.53
CA GLY A 462 -73.20 26.44 -11.55
C GLY A 462 -72.24 25.44 -12.22
N PHE A 463 -71.12 25.11 -11.57
CA PHE A 463 -70.11 24.20 -12.11
C PHE A 463 -70.64 22.85 -12.60
N LYS A 464 -71.60 22.25 -11.87
CA LYS A 464 -72.24 21.00 -12.30
C LYS A 464 -72.92 21.14 -13.66
N MET A 465 -73.71 22.20 -13.85
CA MET A 465 -74.39 22.48 -15.12
C MET A 465 -73.38 22.72 -16.25
N LEU A 466 -72.26 23.36 -15.94
CA LEU A 466 -71.16 23.60 -16.89
C LEU A 466 -70.51 22.28 -17.33
N ASN A 467 -70.23 21.37 -16.40
CA ASN A 467 -69.75 20.02 -16.73
C ASN A 467 -70.77 19.21 -17.53
N ASP A 468 -72.05 19.29 -17.16
CA ASP A 468 -73.12 18.57 -17.84
C ASP A 468 -73.34 19.09 -19.28
N THR A 469 -73.03 20.37 -19.53
CA THR A 469 -73.22 21.02 -20.84
C THR A 469 -72.00 20.88 -21.76
N TYR A 470 -70.78 21.03 -21.22
CA TYR A 470 -69.54 21.15 -22.00
C TYR A 470 -68.53 20.01 -21.74
N GLY A 471 -68.84 19.11 -20.81
CA GLY A 471 -68.00 17.99 -20.43
C GLY A 471 -66.94 18.34 -19.38
N HIS A 472 -66.43 17.29 -18.73
CA HIS A 472 -65.42 17.41 -17.66
C HIS A 472 -64.12 18.14 -18.08
N PRO A 473 -63.55 17.94 -19.29
CA PRO A 473 -62.34 18.66 -19.69
C PRO A 473 -62.50 20.19 -19.69
N PHE A 474 -63.71 20.68 -20.00
CA PHE A 474 -64.01 22.10 -19.95
C PHE A 474 -64.11 22.60 -18.51
N GLY A 475 -64.76 21.85 -17.62
CA GLY A 475 -64.75 22.15 -16.19
C GLY A 475 -63.36 22.15 -15.58
N ASP A 476 -62.49 21.23 -16.00
CA ASP A 476 -61.09 21.18 -15.56
C ASP A 476 -60.32 22.45 -15.97
N ASN A 477 -60.55 22.96 -17.19
CA ASN A 477 -59.99 24.24 -17.63
C ASN A 477 -60.48 25.40 -16.77
N VAL A 478 -61.78 25.45 -16.46
CA VAL A 478 -62.34 26.48 -15.57
C VAL A 478 -61.67 26.45 -14.20
N LEU A 479 -61.48 25.26 -13.61
CA LEU A 479 -60.81 25.12 -12.32
C LEU A 479 -59.35 25.56 -12.34
N LEU A 480 -58.63 25.27 -13.44
CA LEU A 480 -57.27 25.76 -13.67
C LEU A 480 -57.22 27.29 -13.74
N GLN A 481 -58.14 27.90 -14.49
CA GLN A 481 -58.21 29.35 -14.61
C GLN A 481 -58.53 30.03 -13.27
N VAL A 482 -59.45 29.45 -12.48
CA VAL A 482 -59.74 29.94 -11.12
C VAL A 482 -58.50 29.84 -10.23
N ALA A 483 -57.79 28.71 -10.26
CA ALA A 483 -56.56 28.54 -9.48
C ALA A 483 -55.47 29.57 -9.86
N CYS A 484 -55.27 29.81 -11.16
CA CYS A 484 -54.37 30.85 -11.66
C CYS A 484 -54.80 32.26 -11.20
N ALA A 485 -56.09 32.56 -11.24
CA ALA A 485 -56.63 33.85 -10.78
C ALA A 485 -56.41 34.04 -9.27
N LEU A 486 -56.59 32.99 -8.47
CA LEU A 486 -56.30 33.01 -7.03
C LEU A 486 -54.82 33.27 -6.76
N GLN A 487 -53.92 32.52 -7.40
CA GLN A 487 -52.47 32.69 -7.23
C GLN A 487 -51.97 34.07 -7.70
N SER A 488 -52.64 34.69 -8.67
CA SER A 488 -52.28 36.04 -9.16
C SER A 488 -52.85 37.16 -8.29
N THR A 489 -53.97 36.91 -7.59
CA THR A 489 -54.65 37.91 -6.75
C THR A 489 -54.02 38.01 -5.35
N PHE A 490 -53.62 36.87 -4.80
CA PHE A 490 -53.08 36.72 -3.44
C PHE A 490 -51.54 36.59 -3.44
N ARG A 491 -50.92 36.79 -2.28
CA ARG A 491 -49.46 36.77 -2.13
C ARG A 491 -48.93 35.34 -2.14
N LYS A 492 -47.65 35.16 -2.48
CA LYS A 492 -46.97 33.85 -2.44
C LYS A 492 -47.02 33.15 -1.07
N ASN A 493 -47.09 33.92 0.02
CA ASN A 493 -47.16 33.40 1.39
C ASN A 493 -48.59 33.10 1.85
N ASP A 494 -49.61 33.52 1.09
CA ASP A 494 -51.01 33.22 1.38
C ASP A 494 -51.29 31.76 0.99
N ILE A 495 -52.20 31.11 1.71
CA ILE A 495 -52.50 29.69 1.50
C ILE A 495 -53.73 29.61 0.60
N CYS A 496 -53.54 29.25 -0.67
CA CYS A 496 -54.62 28.89 -1.60
C CYS A 496 -54.71 27.36 -1.69
N ALA A 497 -55.91 26.82 -1.48
CA ALA A 497 -56.17 25.39 -1.53
C ALA A 497 -57.47 25.05 -2.26
N ARG A 498 -57.50 23.91 -2.96
CA ARG A 498 -58.73 23.32 -3.48
C ARG A 498 -59.27 22.31 -2.47
N ILE A 499 -60.51 22.50 -2.03
CA ILE A 499 -61.13 21.69 -0.99
C ILE A 499 -61.76 20.41 -1.56
N GLY A 500 -62.28 20.51 -2.78
CA GLY A 500 -62.87 19.40 -3.52
C GLY A 500 -63.88 19.94 -4.54
N GLY A 501 -64.07 19.23 -5.66
CA GLY A 501 -65.00 19.68 -6.71
C GLY A 501 -64.67 21.09 -7.21
N ASP A 502 -65.62 22.00 -7.06
CA ASP A 502 -65.60 23.42 -7.40
C ASP A 502 -65.25 24.36 -6.23
N GLU A 503 -64.91 23.82 -5.07
CA GLU A 503 -64.67 24.60 -3.85
C GLU A 503 -63.18 24.92 -3.65
N PHE A 504 -62.90 26.19 -3.37
CA PHE A 504 -61.58 26.72 -3.06
C PHE A 504 -61.58 27.41 -1.70
N MET A 505 -60.41 27.43 -1.07
CA MET A 505 -60.17 28.09 0.20
C MET A 505 -58.91 28.95 0.11
N VAL A 506 -58.97 30.16 0.62
CA VAL A 506 -57.84 31.05 0.76
C VAL A 506 -57.70 31.51 2.20
N PHE A 507 -56.49 31.50 2.73
CA PHE A 507 -56.18 32.04 4.05
C PHE A 507 -55.08 33.08 3.97
N LEU A 508 -55.39 34.25 4.55
CA LEU A 508 -54.53 35.44 4.60
C LEU A 508 -54.10 35.70 6.04
N GLU A 509 -52.80 35.92 6.24
CA GLU A 509 -52.20 36.33 7.51
C GLU A 509 -51.70 37.79 7.41
N ASP A 510 -51.64 38.52 8.52
CA ASP A 510 -51.26 39.94 8.57
C ASP A 510 -52.11 40.84 7.65
N VAL A 511 -53.43 40.71 7.77
CA VAL A 511 -54.38 41.54 7.01
C VAL A 511 -54.43 42.95 7.61
N ARG A 512 -53.59 43.84 7.09
CA ARG A 512 -53.48 45.24 7.54
C ARG A 512 -54.69 46.10 7.19
N ASP A 513 -55.21 45.93 5.98
CA ASP A 513 -56.37 46.67 5.47
C ASP A 513 -57.41 45.69 4.93
N LYS A 514 -58.48 45.52 5.70
CA LYS A 514 -59.63 44.69 5.34
C LYS A 514 -60.30 45.18 4.05
N GLY A 515 -60.43 46.49 3.86
CA GLY A 515 -61.10 47.10 2.72
C GLY A 515 -60.39 46.81 1.39
N ILE A 516 -59.06 46.87 1.36
CA ILE A 516 -58.28 46.51 0.17
C ILE A 516 -58.46 45.02 -0.19
N CYS A 517 -58.43 44.14 0.81
CA CYS A 517 -58.62 42.71 0.58
C CYS A 517 -60.02 42.41 0.02
N LEU A 518 -61.06 43.04 0.57
CA LEU A 518 -62.42 42.90 0.05
C LEU A 518 -62.59 43.49 -1.35
N LYS A 519 -61.92 44.60 -1.69
CA LYS A 519 -61.91 45.15 -3.06
C LYS A 519 -61.28 44.18 -4.06
N ARG A 520 -60.15 43.54 -3.71
CA ARG A 520 -59.51 42.52 -4.54
C ARG A 520 -60.41 41.29 -4.70
N LEU A 521 -61.05 40.86 -3.63
CA LEU A 521 -62.02 39.76 -3.68
C LEU A 521 -63.21 40.12 -4.57
N GLN A 522 -63.73 41.34 -4.50
CA GLN A 522 -64.80 41.81 -5.40
C GLN A 522 -64.36 41.75 -6.86
N GLN A 523 -63.11 42.15 -7.17
CA GLN A 523 -62.57 42.06 -8.53
C GLN A 523 -62.52 40.61 -9.01
N LEU A 524 -62.05 39.69 -8.16
CA LEU A 524 -61.98 38.26 -8.46
C LEU A 524 -63.38 37.65 -8.69
N VAL A 525 -64.36 38.00 -7.86
CA VAL A 525 -65.75 37.51 -7.95
C VAL A 525 -66.50 38.11 -9.15
N SER A 526 -66.15 39.34 -9.53
CA SER A 526 -66.72 40.00 -10.70
C SER A 526 -66.04 39.59 -12.01
N TYR A 527 -64.85 38.99 -11.90
CA TYR A 527 -64.06 38.51 -13.02
C TYR A 527 -64.86 37.43 -13.74
N THR A 528 -65.06 37.66 -15.03
CA THR A 528 -65.79 36.76 -15.91
C THR A 528 -64.75 36.05 -16.75
N LEU A 529 -64.58 34.74 -16.54
CA LEU A 529 -63.68 33.94 -17.35
C LEU A 529 -64.23 33.87 -18.77
N GLN A 530 -63.45 34.33 -19.75
CA GLN A 530 -63.79 34.25 -21.16
C GLN A 530 -62.83 33.27 -21.83
N ASP A 531 -63.36 32.27 -22.51
CA ASP A 531 -62.61 31.40 -23.41
C ASP A 531 -62.95 31.80 -24.85
N GLU A 532 -61.93 32.00 -25.70
CA GLU A 532 -62.12 32.37 -27.11
C GLU A 532 -62.53 31.17 -27.99
N SER A 533 -62.32 29.94 -27.51
CA SER A 533 -62.53 28.70 -28.27
C SER A 533 -63.96 28.16 -28.23
N VAL A 534 -64.75 28.58 -27.24
CA VAL A 534 -66.15 28.19 -27.05
C VAL A 534 -66.89 29.49 -26.70
N GLY A 535 -67.86 29.91 -27.51
CA GLY A 535 -68.49 31.25 -27.41
C GLY A 535 -68.81 31.72 -25.98
N GLN A 536 -68.70 33.03 -25.75
CA GLN A 536 -68.79 33.72 -24.45
C GLN A 536 -69.68 33.01 -23.41
N TYR A 537 -69.06 32.31 -22.46
CA TYR A 537 -69.73 31.83 -21.25
C TYR A 537 -69.23 32.60 -20.05
N ASN A 538 -70.14 33.07 -19.19
CA ASN A 538 -69.79 33.89 -18.03
C ASN A 538 -69.69 33.01 -16.78
N VAL A 539 -68.50 32.51 -16.47
CA VAL A 539 -68.25 31.84 -15.18
C VAL A 539 -68.17 32.91 -14.09
N THR A 540 -68.96 32.74 -13.03
CA THR A 540 -68.93 33.62 -11.85
C THR A 540 -68.52 32.82 -10.62
N LEU A 541 -68.00 33.52 -9.61
CA LEU A 541 -67.64 32.94 -8.34
C LEU A 541 -68.55 33.49 -7.25
N SER A 542 -68.91 32.65 -6.28
CA SER A 542 -69.47 33.10 -5.01
C SER A 542 -68.42 32.94 -3.92
N ALA A 543 -68.34 33.89 -2.99
CA ALA A 543 -67.36 33.84 -1.90
C ALA A 543 -67.96 34.13 -0.52
N GLY A 544 -67.48 33.43 0.50
CA GLY A 544 -67.79 33.66 1.90
C GLY A 544 -66.53 33.99 2.68
N VAL A 545 -66.58 35.03 3.50
CA VAL A 545 -65.40 35.57 4.20
C VAL A 545 -65.60 35.52 5.70
N SER A 546 -64.67 34.89 6.41
CA SER A 546 -64.50 34.99 7.86
C SER A 546 -63.27 35.84 8.18
N TYR A 547 -63.44 36.86 9.01
CA TYR A 547 -62.37 37.78 9.38
C TYR A 547 -62.26 37.86 10.89
N GLN A 548 -61.02 37.79 11.42
CA GLN A 548 -60.76 37.98 12.83
C GLN A 548 -59.48 38.76 13.10
N THR A 549 -59.38 39.32 14.29
CA THR A 549 -58.17 39.93 14.85
C THR A 549 -57.78 39.19 16.12
N GLY A 550 -56.52 38.74 16.18
CA GLY A 550 -55.99 37.88 17.24
C GLY A 550 -56.35 36.41 17.06
N ASN A 551 -56.06 35.60 18.09
CA ASN A 551 -56.26 34.16 18.09
C ASN A 551 -57.58 33.76 18.78
N LYS A 552 -58.71 34.27 18.29
CA LYS A 552 -60.02 34.06 18.92
C LYS A 552 -60.77 32.83 18.39
N LEU A 553 -60.60 32.51 17.11
CA LEU A 553 -61.32 31.45 16.42
C LEU A 553 -60.37 30.32 16.01
N SER A 554 -60.83 29.08 16.18
CA SER A 554 -60.16 27.89 15.64
C SER A 554 -60.31 27.83 14.12
N TYR A 555 -59.56 26.92 13.50
CA TYR A 555 -59.72 26.62 12.06
C TYR A 555 -61.17 26.23 11.75
N GLU A 556 -61.76 25.34 12.55
CA GLU A 556 -63.10 24.81 12.35
C GLU A 556 -64.16 25.93 12.42
N GLU A 557 -64.00 26.87 13.35
CA GLU A 557 -64.94 27.98 13.50
C GLU A 557 -64.77 29.03 12.39
N MET A 558 -63.53 29.34 11.97
CA MET A 558 -63.32 30.20 10.80
C MET A 558 -63.90 29.58 9.52
N TYR A 559 -63.71 28.28 9.33
CA TYR A 559 -64.22 27.53 8.20
C TYR A 559 -65.75 27.55 8.19
N ARG A 560 -66.38 27.23 9.32
CA ARG A 560 -67.84 27.27 9.48
C ARG A 560 -68.43 28.65 9.15
N ARG A 561 -67.84 29.72 9.69
CA ARG A 561 -68.27 31.12 9.43
C ARG A 561 -68.13 31.50 7.96
N ALA A 562 -67.04 31.10 7.32
CA ALA A 562 -66.79 31.38 5.90
C ALA A 562 -67.75 30.59 4.99
N ASP A 563 -68.02 29.33 5.31
CA ASP A 563 -68.97 28.48 4.60
C ASP A 563 -70.42 29.01 4.72
N GLU A 564 -70.83 29.43 5.92
CA GLU A 564 -72.14 30.04 6.16
C GLU A 564 -72.31 31.33 5.35
N ALA A 565 -71.29 32.19 5.30
CA ALA A 565 -71.29 33.39 4.48
C ALA A 565 -71.34 33.07 2.96
N LEU A 566 -70.66 32.01 2.52
CA LEU A 566 -70.68 31.55 1.14
C LEU A 566 -72.08 31.06 0.75
N TYR A 567 -72.73 30.29 1.62
CA TYR A 567 -74.10 29.85 1.43
C TYR A 567 -75.07 31.02 1.26
N GLN A 568 -74.93 32.07 2.10
CA GLN A 568 -75.74 33.29 1.98
C GLN A 568 -75.46 34.05 0.69
N ALA A 569 -74.20 34.10 0.23
CA ALA A 569 -73.84 34.69 -1.06
C ALA A 569 -74.51 33.94 -2.24
N LYS A 570 -74.50 32.60 -2.20
CA LYS A 570 -75.18 31.77 -3.21
C LYS A 570 -76.70 32.00 -3.23
N ARG A 571 -77.34 32.13 -2.06
CA ARG A 571 -78.78 32.41 -1.96
C ARG A 571 -79.17 33.81 -2.41
N ALA A 572 -78.29 34.79 -2.26
CA ALA A 572 -78.54 36.19 -2.60
C ALA A 572 -78.44 36.51 -4.11
N GLY A 573 -78.32 35.49 -4.97
CA GLY A 573 -78.24 35.66 -6.42
C GLY A 573 -76.88 35.32 -7.03
N LYS A 574 -75.95 34.72 -6.27
CA LYS A 574 -74.60 34.32 -6.71
C LYS A 574 -73.74 35.53 -7.14
N ARG A 575 -72.56 35.32 -7.77
CA ARG A 575 -71.67 36.39 -8.28
C ARG A 575 -71.40 37.50 -7.26
N SER A 576 -71.25 37.14 -6.00
CA SER A 576 -71.03 38.10 -4.92
C SER A 576 -70.23 37.46 -3.81
N PHE A 577 -69.68 38.30 -2.94
CA PHE A 577 -69.09 37.84 -1.69
C PHE A 577 -69.93 38.33 -0.51
N ARG A 578 -69.93 37.55 0.58
CA ARG A 578 -70.44 38.01 1.87
C ARG A 578 -69.38 37.85 2.95
N VAL A 579 -69.37 38.78 3.89
CA VAL A 579 -68.56 38.71 5.10
C VAL A 579 -69.45 38.25 6.23
N TYR A 580 -69.04 37.22 6.95
CA TYR A 580 -69.76 36.73 8.12
C TYR A 580 -69.93 37.84 9.15
N SER A 581 -71.16 37.99 9.65
CA SER A 581 -71.56 38.91 10.70
C SER A 581 -72.38 38.13 11.73
N GLU A 582 -72.12 38.33 13.02
CA GLU A 582 -72.85 37.64 14.10
C GLU A 582 -74.32 38.07 14.18
N ASN A 583 -74.72 39.12 13.47
CA ASN A 583 -76.11 39.60 13.37
C ASN A 583 -76.91 39.00 12.20
N ASP A 584 -76.30 38.16 11.35
CA ASP A 584 -76.93 37.59 10.15
C ASP A 584 -77.38 36.12 10.33
N ALA A 585 -77.31 35.59 11.56
CA ALA A 585 -77.68 34.23 11.94
C ALA A 585 -79.15 34.10 12.42
#